data_AF-A0A377XEY9-F1
#
_entry.id   AF-A0A377XEY9-F1
#
_cell.length_a   1.000
_cell.length_b   1.000
_cell.length_c   1.000
_cell.angle_alpha   90.00
_cell.angle_beta   90.00
_cell.angle_gamma   90.00
#
_symmetry.space_group_name_H-M   'P 1'
#
loop_
_entity.id
_entity.type
_entity.pdbx_description
1 polymer ?
#
loop_
_entity_poly.entity_id
_entity_poly.type
_entity_poly.pdbx_seq_one_letter_code
_entity_poly.pdbx_strand_id
1 'polypeptide(L)'
;MNFLAHLHLAHLADSSLPGNLMADFVRGNPQGDYPAEIIDGIYMHRRIDVMTDNLAEVKEAREWFRPQTRRVAPITLDVMWDHFLSQHWTQLSPDLPLDEFVRYAERQIVPILPDSPPRFVNLNQYLWSERWLERYREMDLFSAC
;
A
#
# COMPACT_ATOMS: atom_id res chain seq x y z
N MET A 1 4.80 1.64 -4.43
CA MET A 1 4.97 0.88 -3.16
C MET A 1 3.74 0.00 -2.96
N ASN A 2 3.66 -0.84 -1.93
CA ASN A 2 2.45 -1.64 -1.69
C ASN A 2 1.63 -1.09 -0.50
N PHE A 3 0.65 -1.85 -0.02
CA PHE A 3 -0.40 -1.36 0.88
C PHE A 3 0.10 -0.74 2.19
N LEU A 4 1.04 -1.36 2.90
CA LEU A 4 1.48 -0.91 4.23
C LEU A 4 2.17 0.46 4.13
N ALA A 5 3.06 0.65 3.14
CA ALA A 5 3.74 1.92 2.94
C ALA A 5 2.78 3.05 2.57
N HIS A 6 1.81 2.81 1.68
CA HIS A 6 0.81 3.82 1.33
C HIS A 6 -0.06 4.20 2.52
N LEU A 7 -0.51 3.23 3.33
CA LEU A 7 -1.26 3.51 4.54
C LEU A 7 -0.40 4.30 5.54
N HIS A 8 0.85 3.90 5.76
CA HIS A 8 1.73 4.55 6.73
C HIS A 8 2.02 6.00 6.34
N LEU A 9 2.37 6.25 5.08
CA LEU A 9 2.60 7.61 4.59
C LEU A 9 1.34 8.46 4.61
N ALA A 10 0.18 7.90 4.29
CA ALA A 10 -1.10 8.59 4.43
C ALA A 10 -1.35 9.03 5.87
N HIS A 11 -1.10 8.15 6.84
CA HIS A 11 -1.22 8.48 8.25
C HIS A 11 -0.28 9.61 8.69
N LEU A 12 0.98 9.58 8.27
CA LEU A 12 1.97 10.64 8.57
C LEU A 12 1.60 11.99 7.96
N ALA A 13 0.92 11.98 6.80
CA ALA A 13 0.50 13.19 6.11
C ALA A 13 -0.91 13.67 6.49
N ASP A 14 -1.57 13.03 7.47
CA ASP A 14 -2.98 13.26 7.83
C ASP A 14 -3.92 13.18 6.60
N SER A 15 -3.62 12.23 5.71
CA SER A 15 -4.39 11.98 4.49
C SER A 15 -5.35 10.81 4.68
N SER A 16 -6.40 10.80 3.85
CA SER A 16 -7.36 9.70 3.80
C SER A 16 -6.69 8.35 3.54
N LEU A 17 -6.69 7.48 4.55
CA LEU A 17 -6.30 6.07 4.46
C LEU A 17 -7.14 5.31 3.42
N PRO A 18 -8.48 5.39 3.43
CA PRO A 18 -9.29 4.75 2.40
C PRO A 18 -8.98 5.27 0.99
N GLY A 19 -8.78 6.58 0.80
CA GLY A 19 -8.38 7.13 -0.49
C GLY A 19 -7.04 6.57 -0.98
N ASN A 20 -6.05 6.47 -0.10
CA ASN A 20 -4.73 5.94 -0.45
C ASN A 20 -4.75 4.44 -0.76
N LEU A 21 -5.54 3.63 -0.05
CA LEU A 21 -5.62 2.19 -0.33
C LEU A 21 -6.46 1.88 -1.58
N MET A 22 -7.49 2.69 -1.85
CA MET A 22 -8.42 2.46 -2.97
C MET A 22 -7.86 2.93 -4.32
N ALA A 23 -6.78 3.71 -4.35
CA ALA A 23 -6.27 4.37 -5.54
C ALA A 23 -6.05 3.45 -6.76
N ASP A 24 -5.49 2.25 -6.55
CA ASP A 24 -5.28 1.23 -7.60
C ASP A 24 -6.58 0.70 -8.23
N PHE A 25 -7.70 0.86 -7.53
CA PHE A 25 -9.02 0.42 -7.96
C PHE A 25 -9.80 1.52 -8.68
N VAL A 26 -9.30 2.76 -8.68
CA VAL A 26 -9.93 3.91 -9.32
C VAL A 26 -9.13 4.33 -10.55
N ARG A 27 -9.76 4.20 -11.73
CA ARG A 27 -9.13 4.57 -13.01
C ARG A 27 -9.47 6.00 -13.39
N GLY A 28 -8.50 6.70 -13.98
CA GLY A 28 -8.72 8.03 -14.52
C GLY A 28 -8.96 9.09 -13.44
N ASN A 29 -9.80 10.06 -13.75
CA ASN A 29 -10.08 11.19 -12.87
C ASN A 29 -11.19 10.84 -11.86
N PRO A 30 -10.92 10.81 -10.53
CA PRO A 30 -11.91 10.47 -9.51
C PRO A 30 -12.88 11.61 -9.16
N GLN A 31 -12.77 12.78 -9.80
CA GLN A 31 -13.57 13.95 -9.43
C GLN A 31 -15.06 13.75 -9.68
N GLY A 32 -15.88 14.01 -8.65
CA GLY A 32 -17.33 13.86 -8.69
C GLY A 32 -17.84 12.47 -8.31
N ASP A 33 -16.95 11.46 -8.24
CA ASP A 33 -17.32 10.08 -7.90
C ASP A 33 -17.16 9.77 -6.40
N TYR A 34 -16.34 10.55 -5.69
CA TYR A 34 -15.99 10.31 -4.28
C TYR A 34 -15.97 11.61 -3.46
N PRO A 35 -15.99 11.54 -2.11
CA PRO A 35 -15.73 12.69 -1.25
C PRO A 35 -14.33 13.29 -1.49
N ALA A 36 -14.20 14.61 -1.26
CA ALA A 36 -12.97 15.35 -1.53
C ALA A 36 -11.73 14.74 -0.83
N GLU A 37 -11.87 14.33 0.43
CA GLU A 37 -10.78 13.70 1.20
C GLU A 37 -10.29 12.38 0.59
N ILE A 38 -11.20 11.58 0.03
CA ILE A 38 -10.87 10.31 -0.64
C ILE A 38 -10.13 10.61 -1.94
N ILE A 39 -10.60 11.60 -2.69
CA ILE A 39 -9.97 12.06 -3.92
C ILE A 39 -8.54 12.54 -3.65
N ASP A 40 -8.34 13.34 -2.62
CA ASP A 40 -7.01 13.83 -2.21
C ASP A 40 -6.10 12.66 -1.83
N GLY A 41 -6.63 11.66 -1.11
CA GLY A 41 -5.90 10.42 -0.81
C GLY A 41 -5.51 9.62 -2.07
N ILE A 42 -6.41 9.51 -3.05
CA ILE A 42 -6.11 8.85 -4.33
C ILE A 42 -5.00 9.59 -5.08
N TYR A 43 -5.03 10.91 -5.11
CA TYR A 43 -3.98 11.72 -5.74
C TYR A 43 -2.65 11.62 -4.99
N MET A 44 -2.68 11.56 -3.65
CA MET A 44 -1.49 11.37 -2.85
C MET A 44 -0.82 10.03 -3.16
N HIS A 45 -1.56 8.92 -3.18
CA HIS A 45 -1.03 7.60 -3.56
C HIS A 45 -0.33 7.65 -4.92
N ARG A 46 -1.02 8.18 -5.95
CA ARG A 46 -0.46 8.28 -7.31
C ARG A 46 0.80 9.13 -7.36
N ARG A 47 0.85 10.21 -6.58
CA ARG A 47 2.04 11.07 -6.48
C ARG A 47 3.20 10.35 -5.80
N ILE A 48 2.93 9.57 -4.76
CA ILE A 48 3.94 8.76 -4.08
C ILE A 48 4.54 7.76 -5.08
N ASP A 49 3.72 7.01 -5.82
CA ASP A 49 4.22 6.04 -6.80
C ASP A 49 5.07 6.68 -7.88
N VAL A 50 4.58 7.79 -8.48
CA VAL A 50 5.35 8.52 -9.49
C VAL A 50 6.68 9.01 -8.92
N MET A 51 6.70 9.47 -7.68
CA MET A 51 7.94 9.89 -7.04
C MET A 51 8.89 8.71 -6.82
N THR A 52 8.42 7.62 -6.21
CA THR A 52 9.25 6.45 -5.87
C THR A 52 9.77 5.74 -7.11
N ASP A 53 8.94 5.56 -8.13
CA ASP A 53 9.32 4.92 -9.40
C ASP A 53 10.40 5.70 -10.15
N ASN A 54 10.52 7.00 -9.85
CA ASN A 54 11.51 7.86 -10.48
C ASN A 54 12.84 7.96 -9.74
N LEU A 55 12.95 7.42 -8.51
CA LEU A 55 14.19 7.37 -7.75
C LEU A 55 15.25 6.53 -8.48
N ALA A 56 16.51 6.96 -8.40
CA ALA A 56 17.62 6.31 -9.08
C ALA A 56 17.81 4.88 -8.55
N GLU A 57 17.66 4.71 -7.24
CA GLU A 57 17.78 3.47 -6.50
C GLU A 57 16.71 2.45 -6.93
N VAL A 58 15.47 2.90 -7.17
CA VAL A 58 14.39 2.03 -7.65
C VAL A 58 14.64 1.60 -9.10
N LYS A 59 15.14 2.51 -9.94
CA LYS A 59 15.53 2.19 -11.31
C LYS A 59 16.69 1.20 -11.35
N GLU A 60 17.69 1.38 -10.49
CA GLU A 60 18.83 0.46 -10.36
C GLU A 60 18.39 -0.92 -9.85
N ALA A 61 17.56 -0.98 -8.80
CA ALA A 61 17.06 -2.23 -8.25
C ALA A 61 16.29 -3.06 -9.30
N ARG A 62 15.55 -2.40 -10.21
CA ARG A 62 14.85 -3.09 -11.32
C ARG A 62 15.83 -3.75 -12.30
N GLU A 63 17.04 -3.21 -12.47
CA GLU A 63 18.05 -3.78 -13.37
C GLU A 63 18.72 -5.03 -12.78
N TRP A 64 18.68 -5.23 -11.46
CA TRP A 64 19.18 -6.45 -10.81
C TRP A 64 18.34 -7.70 -11.14
N PHE A 65 17.10 -7.51 -11.61
CA PHE A 65 16.28 -8.63 -12.09
C PHE A 65 16.79 -9.15 -13.43
N ARG A 66 16.79 -10.47 -13.57
CA ARG A 66 17.13 -11.15 -14.83
C ARG A 66 16.18 -10.68 -15.95
N PRO A 67 16.61 -10.64 -17.21
CA PRO A 67 15.74 -10.22 -18.32
C PRO A 67 14.39 -10.95 -18.37
N GLN A 68 14.36 -12.23 -17.99
CA GLN A 68 13.13 -13.05 -17.97
C GLN A 68 12.15 -12.65 -16.85
N THR A 69 12.64 -12.11 -15.73
CA THR A 69 11.83 -11.71 -14.57
C THR A 69 11.67 -10.20 -14.43
N ARG A 70 12.33 -9.40 -15.27
CA ARG A 70 12.27 -7.93 -15.21
C ARG A 70 10.86 -7.35 -15.33
N ARG A 71 9.94 -8.05 -16.02
CA ARG A 71 8.54 -7.64 -16.13
C ARG A 71 7.82 -7.60 -14.78
N VAL A 72 8.17 -8.48 -13.85
CA VAL A 72 7.54 -8.54 -12.52
C VAL A 72 8.31 -7.74 -11.47
N ALA A 73 9.49 -7.22 -11.80
CA ALA A 73 10.35 -6.47 -10.88
C ALA A 73 9.61 -5.36 -10.11
N PRO A 74 8.76 -4.50 -10.72
CA PRO A 74 8.09 -3.44 -9.97
C PRO A 74 7.21 -3.98 -8.82
N ILE A 75 6.35 -4.95 -9.13
CA ILE A 75 5.43 -5.55 -8.15
C ILE A 75 6.21 -6.28 -7.06
N THR A 76 7.28 -7.00 -7.42
CA THR A 76 8.14 -7.65 -6.44
C THR A 76 8.79 -6.64 -5.51
N LEU A 77 9.34 -5.55 -6.05
CA LEU A 77 9.94 -4.49 -5.24
C LEU A 77 8.92 -3.84 -4.31
N ASP A 78 7.70 -3.55 -4.78
CA ASP A 78 6.63 -3.00 -3.96
C ASP A 78 6.34 -3.87 -2.72
N VAL A 79 6.25 -5.19 -2.89
CA VAL A 79 6.08 -6.14 -1.78
C VAL A 79 7.31 -6.18 -0.88
N MET A 80 8.52 -6.13 -1.45
CA MET A 80 9.77 -6.12 -0.67
C MET A 80 9.91 -4.85 0.19
N TRP A 81 9.49 -3.69 -0.31
CA TRP A 81 9.52 -2.46 0.48
C TRP A 81 8.62 -2.55 1.70
N ASP A 82 7.42 -3.09 1.55
CA ASP A 82 6.50 -3.34 2.67
C ASP A 82 7.06 -4.39 3.64
N HIS A 83 7.75 -5.42 3.14
CA HIS A 83 8.49 -6.36 3.98
C HIS A 83 9.51 -5.64 4.86
N PHE A 84 10.42 -4.85 4.27
CA PHE A 84 11.43 -4.12 5.05
C PHE A 84 10.81 -3.08 5.98
N LEU A 85 9.78 -2.35 5.54
CA LEU A 85 9.03 -1.43 6.38
C LEU A 85 8.45 -2.13 7.62
N SER A 86 7.83 -3.30 7.42
CA SER A 86 7.24 -4.07 8.52
C SER A 86 8.30 -4.61 9.50
N GLN A 87 9.47 -5.01 9.00
CA GLN A 87 10.63 -5.48 9.79
C GLN A 87 11.23 -4.35 10.63
N HIS A 88 11.36 -3.15 10.06
CA HIS A 88 11.93 -1.98 10.72
C HIS A 88 10.90 -1.09 11.40
N TRP A 89 9.64 -1.55 11.51
CA TRP A 89 8.52 -0.74 12.00
C TRP A 89 8.78 -0.06 13.35
N THR A 90 9.34 -0.77 14.33
CA THR A 90 9.60 -0.21 15.67
C THR A 90 10.59 0.97 15.63
N GLN A 91 11.47 1.04 14.63
CA GLN A 91 12.39 2.17 14.45
C GLN A 91 11.72 3.34 13.72
N LEU A 92 10.83 3.04 12.77
CA LEU A 92 10.17 4.03 11.91
C LEU A 92 8.93 4.65 12.56
N SER A 93 8.20 3.89 13.39
CA SER A 93 6.97 4.27 14.07
C SER A 93 7.01 3.75 15.52
N PRO A 94 7.88 4.32 16.39
CA PRO A 94 8.11 3.82 17.74
C PRO A 94 6.88 3.96 18.66
N ASP A 95 6.04 4.97 18.42
CA ASP A 95 4.90 5.30 19.28
C ASP A 95 3.62 4.54 18.91
N LEU A 96 3.61 3.83 17.77
CA LEU A 96 2.44 3.12 17.28
C LEU A 96 2.84 1.73 16.76
N PRO A 97 2.60 0.66 17.54
CA PRO A 97 2.86 -0.71 17.14
C PRO A 97 2.15 -1.09 15.83
N LEU A 98 2.77 -1.96 15.02
CA LEU A 98 2.25 -2.32 13.69
C LEU A 98 0.82 -2.89 13.76
N ASP A 99 0.53 -3.75 14.73
CA ASP A 99 -0.80 -4.35 14.88
C ASP A 99 -1.85 -3.30 15.31
N GLU A 100 -1.47 -2.32 16.12
CA GLU A 100 -2.33 -1.18 16.45
C GLU A 100 -2.57 -0.28 15.24
N PHE A 101 -1.54 -0.01 14.44
CA PHE A 101 -1.65 0.73 13.19
C PHE A 101 -2.58 0.03 12.20
N VAL A 102 -2.42 -1.28 12.00
CA VAL A 102 -3.28 -2.07 11.10
C VAL A 102 -4.74 -2.04 11.57
N ARG A 103 -5.00 -2.24 12.87
CA ARG A 103 -6.36 -2.10 13.44
C ARG A 103 -6.91 -0.68 13.28
N TYR A 104 -6.07 0.34 13.38
CA TYR A 104 -6.46 1.72 13.12
C TYR A 104 -6.86 1.92 11.66
N ALA A 105 -6.05 1.45 10.72
CA ALA A 105 -6.34 1.53 9.28
C ALA A 105 -7.64 0.79 8.92
N GLU A 106 -7.82 -0.43 9.43
CA GLU A 106 -9.04 -1.21 9.23
C GLU A 106 -10.30 -0.44 9.67
N ARG A 107 -10.28 0.19 10.85
CA ARG A 107 -11.41 1.00 11.35
C ARG A 107 -11.75 2.20 10.48
N GLN A 108 -10.78 2.75 9.75
CA GLN A 108 -10.99 3.86 8.83
C GLN A 108 -11.53 3.41 7.47
N ILE A 109 -11.21 2.18 7.05
CA ILE A 109 -11.50 1.67 5.70
C ILE A 109 -12.80 0.86 5.66
N VAL A 110 -13.06 0.01 6.65
CA VAL A 110 -14.26 -0.84 6.70
C VAL A 110 -15.57 -0.06 6.50
N PRO A 111 -15.77 1.14 7.10
CA PRO A 111 -17.01 1.88 6.93
C PRO A 111 -17.35 2.28 5.49
N ILE A 112 -16.35 2.46 4.62
CA ILE A 112 -16.59 2.90 3.23
C ILE A 112 -16.77 1.74 2.24
N LEU A 113 -16.51 0.50 2.67
CA LEU A 113 -16.54 -0.68 1.78
C LEU A 113 -17.87 -0.86 1.04
N PRO A 114 -19.06 -0.66 1.65
CA PRO A 114 -20.34 -0.85 0.96
C PRO A 114 -20.48 -0.01 -0.32
N ASP A 115 -19.91 1.20 -0.35
CA ASP A 115 -20.01 2.15 -1.46
C ASP A 115 -18.74 2.16 -2.35
N SER A 116 -17.82 1.23 -2.11
CA SER A 116 -16.53 1.17 -2.80
C SER A 116 -16.56 0.28 -4.05
N PRO A 117 -15.59 0.41 -4.98
CA PRO A 117 -15.48 -0.47 -6.14
C PRO A 117 -15.44 -1.97 -5.76
N PRO A 118 -16.15 -2.87 -6.47
CA PRO A 118 -16.25 -4.29 -6.09
C PRO A 118 -14.89 -4.99 -5.93
N ARG A 119 -13.90 -4.63 -6.76
CA ARG A 119 -12.55 -5.19 -6.66
C ARG A 119 -11.83 -4.76 -5.37
N PHE A 120 -12.08 -3.55 -4.89
CA PHE A 120 -11.54 -3.05 -3.62
C PHE A 120 -12.20 -3.77 -2.44
N VAL A 121 -13.52 -3.96 -2.50
CA VAL A 121 -14.26 -4.74 -1.49
C VAL A 121 -13.70 -6.17 -1.40
N ASN A 122 -13.51 -6.83 -2.54
CA ASN A 122 -12.93 -8.18 -2.58
C ASN A 122 -11.51 -8.23 -1.99
N LEU A 123 -10.64 -7.25 -2.29
CA LEU A 123 -9.31 -7.17 -1.66
C LEU A 123 -9.42 -7.14 -0.13
N ASN A 124 -10.29 -6.26 0.39
CA ASN A 124 -10.43 -6.03 1.82
C ASN A 124 -10.98 -7.25 2.59
N GLN A 125 -11.69 -8.16 1.92
CA GLN A 125 -12.10 -9.43 2.56
C GLN A 125 -10.91 -10.26 3.02
N TYR A 126 -9.81 -10.28 2.26
CA TYR A 126 -8.61 -11.05 2.57
C TYR A 126 -7.58 -10.23 3.33
N LEU A 127 -7.39 -8.96 2.95
CA LEU A 127 -6.40 -8.05 3.54
C LEU A 127 -6.44 -8.08 5.09
N TRP A 128 -7.64 -7.99 5.66
CA TRP A 128 -7.87 -7.98 7.10
C TRP A 128 -7.97 -9.38 7.71
N SER A 129 -8.78 -10.27 7.11
CA SER A 129 -9.04 -11.60 7.69
C SER A 129 -7.81 -12.50 7.72
N GLU A 130 -6.92 -12.36 6.73
CA GLU A 130 -5.66 -13.10 6.62
C GLU A 130 -4.46 -12.29 7.12
N ARG A 131 -4.67 -11.10 7.69
CA ARG A 131 -3.66 -10.26 8.33
C ARG A 131 -2.45 -9.97 7.43
N TRP A 132 -2.70 -9.68 6.15
CA TRP A 132 -1.64 -9.54 5.14
C TRP A 132 -0.61 -8.48 5.52
N LEU A 133 -1.06 -7.34 6.08
CA LEU A 133 -0.17 -6.23 6.44
C LEU A 133 0.82 -6.60 7.56
N GLU A 134 0.38 -7.37 8.57
CA GLU A 134 1.29 -7.86 9.60
C GLU A 134 2.20 -8.98 9.08
N ARG A 135 1.68 -9.79 8.16
CA ARG A 135 2.42 -10.91 7.54
C ARG A 135 3.50 -10.47 6.57
N TYR A 136 3.56 -9.19 6.17
CA TYR A 136 4.74 -8.66 5.49
C TYR A 136 6.04 -8.92 6.26
N ARG A 137 5.99 -9.13 7.58
CA ARG A 137 7.17 -9.52 8.36
C ARG A 137 7.69 -10.91 8.02
N GLU A 138 6.86 -11.80 7.51
CA GLU A 138 7.22 -13.19 7.23
C GLU A 138 7.98 -13.30 5.91
N MET A 139 9.12 -14.00 5.90
CA MET A 139 9.90 -14.29 4.68
C MET A 139 9.20 -15.30 3.76
N ASP A 140 8.26 -16.08 4.28
CA ASP A 140 7.56 -17.13 3.52
C ASP A 140 6.69 -16.59 2.38
N LEU A 141 6.43 -15.28 2.34
CA LEU A 141 5.85 -14.59 1.19
C LEU A 141 6.68 -14.76 -0.09
N PHE A 142 7.99 -15.01 0.02
CA PHE A 142 8.90 -15.14 -1.12
C PHE A 142 9.33 -16.58 -1.42
N SER A 143 8.97 -17.55 -0.57
CA SER A 143 9.38 -18.96 -0.70
C SER A 143 8.70 -19.73 -1.84
N ALA A 144 7.81 -19.08 -2.60
CA ALA A 144 7.05 -19.69 -3.71
C ALA A 144 7.43 -19.16 -5.12
N CYS A 145 8.51 -18.39 -5.25
CA CYS A 145 9.01 -17.88 -6.54
C CYS A 145 10.26 -18.63 -7.04
#